data_AF-A0A4Y3RNW3-F1
#
_entry.id   AF-A0A4Y3RNW3-F1
#
_cell.length_a   1.000
_cell.length_b   1.000
_cell.length_c   1.000
_cell.angle_alpha   90.00
_cell.angle_beta   90.00
_cell.angle_gamma   90.00
#
_symmetry.space_group_name_H-M   'P 1'
#
loop_
_entity.id
_entity.type
_entity.pdbx_description
1 polymer ?
#
loop_
_entity_poly.entity_id
_entity_poly.type
_entity_poly.pdbx_seq_one_letter_code
_entity_poly.pdbx_strand_id
1 'polypeptide(L)'
;MNLRPAALFVLCLLAVGGCSSAPAHRDASTLPVPLDGATVVPERQAGTLYEAEERAVDACMTRRGFAYEPVPAFRPVSANPYGLLTEDAARADGYGLASAALDDRPADPNGPALAKLPEARRTAWQQALIGTGKRQVTLTASGAPSLLVNTDGCVYLARREVYGEAWEQAEVDATGASTEVVARVAAAPEFRAAQRTWADCMAEQGERVTTLQEARGLVQDAVAAAGDDRQALLTAGRRERELARRDALCQGRGDLAAVTRAAQERVQAELPKTSWAKATQVRELRERALRRTGGA
;
A
#
# COMPACT_ATOMS: atom_id res chain seq x y z
N MET A 1 -9.07 63.79 62.83
CA MET A 1 -8.49 62.73 63.68
C MET A 1 -7.78 61.74 62.79
N ASN A 2 -6.51 61.48 63.12
CA ASN A 2 -5.57 60.53 62.50
C ASN A 2 -6.11 59.08 62.58
N LEU A 3 -5.70 58.04 61.84
CA LEU A 3 -4.41 57.64 61.25
C LEU A 3 -4.64 56.74 60.00
N ARG A 4 -3.66 56.70 59.08
CA ARG A 4 -3.38 55.57 58.16
C ARG A 4 -2.42 54.58 58.85
N PRO A 5 -2.39 53.28 58.49
CA PRO A 5 -1.50 52.77 57.42
C PRO A 5 -2.12 51.63 56.55
N ALA A 6 -1.95 51.65 55.23
CA ALA A 6 -0.98 50.88 54.44
C ALA A 6 -1.22 49.35 54.36
N ALA A 7 -1.64 48.88 53.18
CA ALA A 7 -1.25 47.57 52.64
C ALA A 7 -1.45 47.59 51.11
N LEU A 8 -0.34 47.48 50.39
CA LEU A 8 -0.26 47.23 48.95
C LEU A 8 -0.96 45.90 48.62
N PHE A 9 -1.77 45.88 47.55
CA PHE A 9 -1.88 44.68 46.73
C PHE A 9 -1.63 45.03 45.27
N VAL A 10 -0.62 44.34 44.74
CA VAL A 10 -0.01 44.50 43.43
C VAL A 10 -1.02 44.13 42.34
N LEU A 11 -1.21 45.06 41.42
CA LEU A 11 -1.96 44.91 40.17
C LEU A 11 -1.10 44.07 39.20
N CYS A 12 -1.33 42.76 39.12
CA CYS A 12 -0.75 41.93 38.07
C CYS A 12 -1.47 42.19 36.74
N LEU A 13 -0.91 43.11 35.96
CA LEU A 13 -1.14 43.25 34.52
C LEU A 13 -0.63 41.98 33.81
N LEU A 14 -1.51 41.03 33.52
CA LEU A 14 -1.23 39.96 32.58
C LEU A 14 -1.42 40.50 31.16
N ALA A 15 -0.30 40.62 30.46
CA ALA A 15 -0.24 40.94 29.04
C ALA A 15 -1.06 39.93 28.24
N VAL A 16 -2.01 40.44 27.45
CA VAL A 16 -2.69 39.67 26.40
C VAL A 16 -1.68 39.44 25.28
N GLY A 17 -0.89 38.37 25.42
CA GLY A 17 -0.11 37.82 24.32
C GLY A 17 -1.07 37.20 23.32
N GLY A 18 -1.27 37.86 22.18
CA GLY A 18 -2.01 37.29 21.06
C GLY A 18 -1.37 35.99 20.62
N CYS A 19 -2.10 34.89 20.73
CA CYS A 19 -1.81 33.68 19.97
C CYS A 19 -1.99 34.02 18.49
N SER A 20 -0.92 34.48 17.86
CA SER A 20 -0.72 34.27 16.43
C SER A 20 -0.87 32.77 16.23
N SER A 21 -1.98 32.35 15.63
CA SER A 21 -2.13 31.02 15.07
C SER A 21 -0.96 30.83 14.11
N ALA A 22 0.10 30.20 14.60
CA ALA A 22 1.11 29.64 13.74
C ALA A 22 0.35 28.81 12.69
N PRO A 23 0.65 28.98 11.39
CA PRO A 23 -0.01 28.17 10.39
C PRO A 23 0.17 26.73 10.83
N ALA A 24 -0.95 26.01 10.94
CA ALA A 24 -0.95 24.57 11.08
C ALA A 24 0.18 24.05 10.19
N HIS A 25 1.10 23.27 10.77
CA HIS A 25 2.06 22.49 10.01
C HIS A 25 1.32 21.99 8.77
N ARG A 26 1.67 22.52 7.58
CA ARG A 26 1.12 22.03 6.33
C ARG A 26 1.33 20.53 6.38
N ASP A 27 0.24 19.78 6.33
CA ASP A 27 0.21 18.34 6.48
C ASP A 27 1.36 17.71 5.69
N ALA A 28 2.42 17.33 6.40
CA ALA A 28 3.41 16.40 5.91
C ALA A 28 2.75 15.02 5.96
N SER A 29 1.83 14.75 5.03
CA SER A 29 1.16 13.46 4.96
C SER A 29 0.49 13.24 3.62
N THR A 30 0.81 12.10 3.00
CA THR A 30 0.35 11.54 1.72
C THR A 30 1.06 12.08 0.48
N LEU A 31 2.12 11.37 0.09
CA LEU A 31 2.63 11.36 -1.28
C LEU A 31 1.45 11.20 -2.27
N PRO A 32 1.50 11.83 -3.46
CA PRO A 32 0.41 11.73 -4.42
C PRO A 32 0.13 10.26 -4.78
N VAL A 33 -1.16 9.92 -4.81
CA VAL A 33 -1.68 8.61 -5.21
C VAL A 33 -2.86 8.83 -6.16
N PRO A 34 -3.01 8.02 -7.23
CA PRO A 34 -4.12 8.18 -8.16
C PRO A 34 -5.49 8.00 -7.51
N LEU A 35 -6.49 8.69 -8.05
CA LEU A 35 -7.92 8.46 -7.82
C LEU A 35 -8.29 8.44 -6.33
N ASP A 36 -7.71 9.39 -5.58
CA ASP A 36 -7.80 9.52 -4.12
C ASP A 36 -7.48 8.23 -3.37
N GLY A 37 -6.50 7.47 -3.86
CA GLY A 37 -6.06 6.24 -3.23
C GLY A 37 -7.09 5.12 -3.31
N ALA A 38 -7.90 5.06 -4.37
CA ALA A 38 -8.90 4.00 -4.54
C ALA A 38 -8.33 2.57 -4.38
N THR A 39 -7.09 2.36 -4.79
CA THR A 39 -6.36 1.08 -4.68
C THR A 39 -5.44 1.01 -3.45
N VAL A 40 -5.47 2.02 -2.57
CA VAL A 40 -4.69 2.06 -1.33
C VAL A 40 -5.62 1.80 -0.15
N VAL A 41 -5.22 0.88 0.73
CA VAL A 41 -5.98 0.55 1.94
C VAL A 41 -5.13 0.89 3.16
N PRO A 42 -5.61 1.74 4.08
CA PRO A 42 -4.94 1.96 5.36
C PRO A 42 -4.74 0.65 6.12
N GLU A 43 -3.59 0.49 6.79
CA GLU A 43 -3.18 -0.80 7.38
C GLU A 43 -4.19 -1.39 8.36
N ARG A 44 -4.80 -0.56 9.22
CA ARG A 44 -5.84 -1.02 10.16
C ARG A 44 -7.07 -1.58 9.45
N GLN A 45 -7.48 -0.93 8.36
CA GLN A 45 -8.60 -1.41 7.54
C GLN A 45 -8.22 -2.69 6.80
N ALA A 46 -6.99 -2.77 6.28
CA ALA A 46 -6.48 -3.96 5.62
C ALA A 46 -6.48 -5.19 6.54
N GLY A 47 -6.03 -5.05 7.79
CA GLY A 47 -6.08 -6.13 8.79
C GLY A 47 -7.50 -6.60 9.08
N THR A 48 -8.43 -5.68 9.31
CA THR A 48 -9.84 -6.02 9.59
C THR A 48 -10.51 -6.76 8.43
N LEU A 49 -10.27 -6.29 7.20
CA LEU A 49 -10.80 -6.91 5.99
C LEU A 49 -10.19 -8.29 5.74
N TYR A 50 -8.88 -8.42 5.93
CA TYR A 50 -8.17 -9.68 5.78
C TYR A 50 -8.69 -10.75 6.74
N GLU A 51 -8.85 -10.41 8.02
CA GLU A 51 -9.44 -11.34 9.00
C GLU A 51 -10.86 -11.76 8.63
N ALA A 52 -11.65 -10.86 8.02
CA ALA A 52 -12.99 -11.20 7.55
C ALA A 52 -12.95 -12.15 6.34
N GLU A 53 -12.02 -11.95 5.41
CA GLU A 53 -11.79 -12.88 4.29
C GLU A 53 -11.40 -14.27 4.80
N GLU A 54 -10.42 -14.36 5.71
CA GLU A 54 -9.94 -15.64 6.26
C GLU A 54 -11.05 -16.41 7.00
N ARG A 55 -11.90 -15.72 7.78
CA ARG A 55 -13.07 -16.33 8.43
C ARG A 55 -14.08 -16.87 7.40
N ALA A 56 -14.30 -16.14 6.30
CA ALA A 56 -15.20 -16.59 5.24
C ALA A 56 -14.61 -17.76 4.44
N VAL A 57 -13.28 -17.80 4.26
CA VAL A 57 -12.57 -18.96 3.68
C VAL A 57 -12.74 -20.19 4.56
N ASP A 58 -12.49 -20.07 5.88
CA ASP A 58 -12.69 -21.17 6.83
C ASP A 58 -14.12 -21.72 6.77
N ALA A 59 -15.13 -20.84 6.85
CA ALA A 59 -16.53 -21.24 6.77
C ALA A 59 -16.84 -21.98 5.45
N CYS A 60 -16.27 -21.55 4.33
CA CYS A 60 -16.42 -22.22 3.04
C CYS A 60 -15.73 -23.61 3.01
N MET A 61 -14.50 -23.71 3.51
CA MET A 61 -13.74 -24.95 3.55
C MET A 61 -14.41 -25.99 4.46
N THR A 62 -14.89 -25.55 5.63
CA THR A 62 -15.65 -26.37 6.56
C THR A 62 -16.92 -26.94 5.91
N ARG A 63 -17.69 -26.11 5.19
CA ARG A 63 -18.87 -26.59 4.42
C ARG A 63 -18.52 -27.62 3.35
N ARG A 64 -17.28 -27.62 2.85
CA ARG A 64 -16.77 -28.58 1.87
C ARG A 64 -16.13 -29.82 2.51
N GLY A 65 -16.20 -29.94 3.84
CA GLY A 65 -15.67 -31.09 4.58
C GLY A 65 -14.15 -31.08 4.70
N PHE A 66 -13.54 -29.89 4.69
CA PHE A 66 -12.12 -29.68 4.90
C PHE A 66 -11.89 -28.78 6.10
N ALA A 67 -10.97 -29.17 6.98
CA ALA A 67 -10.46 -28.26 8.00
C ALA A 67 -9.59 -27.18 7.34
N TYR A 68 -9.70 -25.96 7.85
CA TYR A 68 -8.91 -24.82 7.45
C TYR A 68 -8.59 -23.99 8.70
N GLU A 69 -7.34 -23.61 8.85
CA GLU A 69 -6.92 -22.66 9.87
C GLU A 69 -6.65 -21.31 9.19
N PRO A 70 -7.33 -20.23 9.62
CA PRO A 70 -7.07 -18.87 9.16
C PRO A 70 -5.59 -18.54 9.13
N VAL A 71 -5.10 -18.10 7.98
CA VAL A 71 -3.72 -17.64 7.82
C VAL A 71 -3.59 -16.28 8.50
N PRO A 72 -2.54 -16.03 9.30
CA PRO A 72 -2.33 -14.71 9.89
C PRO A 72 -2.02 -13.65 8.83
N ALA A 73 -2.48 -12.41 9.07
CA ALA A 73 -2.18 -11.30 8.19
C ALA A 73 -0.67 -11.08 8.07
N PHE A 74 -0.18 -11.01 6.84
CA PHE A 74 1.17 -10.56 6.54
C PHE A 74 1.12 -9.16 5.95
N ARG A 75 1.99 -8.26 6.42
CA ARG A 75 2.04 -6.88 5.92
C ARG A 75 2.75 -6.87 4.56
N PRO A 76 2.06 -6.58 3.44
CA PRO A 76 2.76 -6.42 2.17
C PRO A 76 3.58 -5.14 2.23
N VAL A 77 4.72 -5.14 1.54
CA VAL A 77 5.49 -3.91 1.30
C VAL A 77 4.66 -3.01 0.39
N SER A 78 4.04 -1.98 0.97
CA SER A 78 3.33 -0.97 0.18
C SER A 78 4.33 0.03 -0.37
N ALA A 79 4.32 0.23 -1.69
CA ALA A 79 5.09 1.27 -2.35
C ALA A 79 4.15 2.32 -2.92
N ASN A 80 4.56 3.58 -2.88
CA ASN A 80 3.87 4.62 -3.65
C ASN A 80 3.93 4.24 -5.15
N PRO A 81 2.81 4.32 -5.89
CA PRO A 81 2.75 3.86 -7.28
C PRO A 81 3.65 4.64 -8.25
N TYR A 82 4.10 5.84 -7.86
CA TYR A 82 5.06 6.65 -8.63
C TYR A 82 6.52 6.37 -8.23
N GLY A 83 6.77 5.51 -7.25
CA GLY A 83 8.11 5.29 -6.68
C GLY A 83 8.56 6.37 -5.70
N LEU A 84 7.64 7.26 -5.29
CA LEU A 84 7.98 8.34 -4.34
C LEU A 84 8.23 7.78 -2.94
N LEU A 85 9.19 8.40 -2.24
CA LEU A 85 9.63 7.98 -0.92
C LEU A 85 9.83 9.20 -0.02
N THR A 86 9.28 9.16 1.19
CA THR A 86 9.56 10.21 2.19
C THR A 86 10.88 9.94 2.90
N GLU A 87 11.53 10.99 3.39
CA GLU A 87 12.74 10.81 4.18
C GLU A 87 12.52 9.98 5.45
N ASP A 88 11.37 10.12 6.10
CA ASP A 88 11.03 9.33 7.28
C ASP A 88 10.91 7.84 6.96
N ALA A 89 10.23 7.48 5.86
CA ALA A 89 10.13 6.10 5.40
C ALA A 89 11.51 5.56 5.02
N ALA A 90 12.30 6.32 4.27
CA ALA A 90 13.66 5.97 3.89
C ALA A 90 14.58 5.73 5.12
N ARG A 91 14.43 6.54 6.17
CA ARG A 91 15.21 6.39 7.41
C ARG A 91 14.78 5.17 8.23
N ALA A 92 13.47 4.96 8.35
CA ALA A 92 12.88 3.92 9.21
C ALA A 92 13.00 2.52 8.60
N ASP A 93 12.58 2.36 7.34
CA ASP A 93 12.40 1.05 6.70
C ASP A 93 13.06 0.95 5.31
N GLY A 94 13.56 2.05 4.76
CA GLY A 94 14.10 2.05 3.40
C GLY A 94 12.98 1.91 2.38
N TYR A 95 13.06 0.89 1.52
CA TYR A 95 11.98 0.51 0.60
C TYR A 95 11.04 -0.56 1.18
N GLY A 96 11.35 -1.09 2.38
CA GLY A 96 10.68 -2.18 3.10
C GLY A 96 10.95 -3.59 2.56
N LEU A 97 11.85 -3.76 1.58
CA LEU A 97 11.99 -5.01 0.83
C LEU A 97 12.76 -6.08 1.62
N ALA A 98 13.92 -5.72 2.16
CA ALA A 98 14.73 -6.63 2.95
C ALA A 98 14.09 -6.93 4.31
N SER A 99 13.42 -5.95 4.94
CA SER A 99 12.67 -6.19 6.17
C SER A 99 11.55 -7.20 5.94
N ALA A 100 10.75 -7.04 4.89
CA ALA A 100 9.71 -8.02 4.56
C ALA A 100 10.23 -9.41 4.16
N ALA A 101 11.49 -9.52 3.71
CA ALA A 101 12.14 -10.80 3.46
C ALA A 101 12.77 -11.41 4.73
N LEU A 102 13.18 -10.57 5.69
CA LEU A 102 13.69 -10.98 7.00
C LEU A 102 12.58 -11.27 8.01
N ASP A 103 11.40 -10.69 7.80
CA ASP A 103 10.20 -10.99 8.56
C ASP A 103 9.90 -12.47 8.33
N ASP A 104 9.97 -13.24 9.42
CA ASP A 104 9.56 -14.64 9.43
C ASP A 104 8.08 -14.67 9.08
N ARG A 105 7.79 -14.87 7.79
CA ARG A 105 6.43 -15.10 7.33
C ARG A 105 5.87 -16.22 8.19
N PRO A 106 4.72 -16.01 8.85
CA PRO A 106 4.10 -17.07 9.62
C PRO A 106 4.01 -18.31 8.73
N ALA A 107 4.53 -19.43 9.22
CA ALA A 107 4.39 -20.69 8.50
C ALA A 107 2.89 -20.93 8.24
N ASP A 108 2.54 -21.41 7.04
CA ASP A 108 1.15 -21.73 6.73
C ASP A 108 0.62 -22.72 7.78
N PRO A 109 -0.37 -22.33 8.60
CA PRO A 109 -0.88 -23.19 9.66
C PRO A 109 -1.50 -24.48 9.12
N ASN A 110 -1.94 -24.48 7.86
CA ASN A 110 -2.51 -25.65 7.19
C ASN A 110 -1.44 -26.65 6.72
N GLY A 111 -0.20 -26.21 6.51
CA GLY A 111 0.89 -27.00 5.92
C GLY A 111 1.12 -28.36 6.61
N PRO A 112 1.33 -28.40 7.94
CA PRO A 112 1.54 -29.65 8.68
C PRO A 112 0.39 -30.65 8.57
N ALA A 113 -0.86 -30.18 8.50
CA ALA A 113 -2.02 -31.04 8.34
C ALA A 113 -2.11 -31.58 6.89
N LEU A 114 -1.86 -30.73 5.89
CA LEU A 114 -1.89 -31.10 4.48
C LEU A 114 -0.80 -32.10 4.09
N ALA A 115 0.38 -31.99 4.69
CA ALA A 115 1.49 -32.93 4.47
C ALA A 115 1.10 -34.38 4.85
N LYS A 116 0.22 -34.55 5.85
CA LYS A 116 -0.25 -35.85 6.34
C LYS A 116 -1.40 -36.43 5.52
N LEU A 117 -2.05 -35.64 4.67
CA LEU A 117 -3.17 -36.11 3.85
C LEU A 117 -2.68 -36.99 2.69
N PRO A 118 -3.45 -38.03 2.29
CA PRO A 118 -3.27 -38.70 1.01
C PRO A 118 -3.34 -37.72 -0.14
N GLU A 119 -2.55 -37.96 -1.20
CA GLU A 119 -2.43 -37.05 -2.35
C GLU A 119 -3.79 -36.63 -2.93
N ALA A 120 -4.69 -37.60 -3.19
CA ALA A 120 -6.03 -37.30 -3.71
C ALA A 120 -6.83 -36.36 -2.79
N ARG A 121 -6.70 -36.50 -1.46
CA ARG A 121 -7.39 -35.64 -0.49
C ARG A 121 -6.73 -34.26 -0.41
N ARG A 122 -5.40 -34.18 -0.53
CA ARG A 122 -4.65 -32.92 -0.61
C ARG A 122 -5.03 -32.13 -1.86
N THR A 123 -5.12 -32.79 -3.01
CA THR A 123 -5.59 -32.19 -4.26
C THR A 123 -7.02 -31.69 -4.14
N ALA A 124 -7.92 -32.49 -3.54
CA ALA A 124 -9.30 -32.07 -3.32
C ALA A 124 -9.40 -30.86 -2.36
N TRP A 125 -8.55 -30.79 -1.33
CA TRP A 125 -8.45 -29.63 -0.44
C TRP A 125 -7.98 -28.38 -1.20
N GLN A 126 -6.92 -28.50 -2.01
CA GLN A 126 -6.40 -27.38 -2.81
C GLN A 126 -7.46 -26.89 -3.80
N GLN A 127 -8.14 -27.80 -4.49
CA GLN A 127 -9.24 -27.46 -5.39
C GLN A 127 -10.42 -26.80 -4.67
N ALA A 128 -10.72 -27.19 -3.43
CA ALA A 128 -11.72 -26.51 -2.62
C ALA A 128 -11.28 -25.07 -2.27
N LEU A 129 -10.01 -24.86 -1.94
CA LEU A 129 -9.48 -23.55 -1.57
C LEU A 129 -9.40 -22.59 -2.77
N ILE A 130 -8.67 -22.97 -3.82
CA ILE A 130 -8.33 -22.08 -4.94
C ILE A 130 -9.15 -22.35 -6.22
N GLY A 131 -10.00 -23.38 -6.23
CA GLY A 131 -10.87 -23.74 -7.35
C GLY A 131 -10.34 -24.88 -8.22
N THR A 132 -11.19 -25.40 -9.10
CA THR A 132 -10.90 -26.62 -9.89
C THR A 132 -10.36 -26.34 -11.29
N GLY A 133 -10.36 -25.08 -11.72
CA GLY A 133 -10.10 -24.71 -13.12
C GLY A 133 -11.29 -24.92 -14.07
N LYS A 134 -12.38 -25.56 -13.61
CA LYS A 134 -13.55 -25.85 -14.46
C LYS A 134 -14.52 -24.67 -14.59
N ARG A 135 -14.46 -23.71 -13.66
CA ARG A 135 -15.33 -22.53 -13.64
C ARG A 135 -14.48 -21.27 -13.53
N GLN A 136 -14.01 -20.81 -14.68
CA GLN A 136 -13.13 -19.65 -14.76
C GLN A 136 -13.81 -18.49 -15.46
N VAL A 137 -13.49 -17.28 -15.00
CA VAL A 137 -13.84 -16.04 -15.68
C VAL A 137 -12.56 -15.24 -15.91
N THR A 138 -12.47 -14.62 -17.08
CA THR A 138 -11.39 -13.67 -17.37
C THR A 138 -11.91 -12.26 -17.11
N LEU A 139 -11.31 -11.59 -16.15
CA LEU A 139 -11.57 -10.19 -15.83
C LEU A 139 -10.62 -9.33 -16.64
N THR A 140 -11.13 -8.23 -17.16
CA THR A 140 -10.37 -7.32 -18.02
C THR A 140 -10.71 -5.89 -17.68
N ALA A 141 -9.70 -5.01 -17.71
CA ALA A 141 -9.89 -3.57 -17.72
C ALA A 141 -8.79 -2.93 -18.58
N SER A 142 -9.11 -1.77 -19.18
CA SER A 142 -8.09 -0.96 -19.85
C SER A 142 -6.98 -0.59 -18.88
N GLY A 143 -5.72 -0.76 -19.28
CA GLY A 143 -4.56 -0.46 -18.46
C GLY A 143 -4.24 -1.49 -17.37
N ALA A 144 -5.00 -2.58 -17.24
CA ALA A 144 -4.71 -3.68 -16.33
C ALA A 144 -4.43 -4.98 -17.10
N PRO A 145 -3.55 -5.86 -16.60
CA PRO A 145 -3.44 -7.21 -17.14
C PRO A 145 -4.75 -7.98 -16.95
N SER A 146 -5.09 -8.83 -17.92
CA SER A 146 -6.23 -9.74 -17.78
C SER A 146 -5.99 -10.71 -16.61
N LEU A 147 -7.01 -10.89 -15.77
CA LEU A 147 -6.94 -11.76 -14.60
C LEU A 147 -7.89 -12.95 -14.78
N LEU A 148 -7.34 -14.16 -14.77
CA LEU A 148 -8.12 -15.39 -14.77
C LEU A 148 -8.47 -15.80 -13.34
N VAL A 149 -9.76 -15.89 -13.02
CA VAL A 149 -10.24 -16.18 -11.67
C VAL A 149 -11.05 -17.47 -11.65
N ASN A 150 -10.72 -18.39 -10.73
CA ASN A 150 -11.57 -19.55 -10.44
C ASN A 150 -12.74 -19.13 -9.55
N THR A 151 -13.95 -19.22 -10.09
CA THR A 151 -15.18 -18.79 -9.39
C THR A 151 -15.75 -19.85 -8.45
N ASP A 152 -15.15 -21.05 -8.42
CA ASP A 152 -15.56 -22.16 -7.57
C ASP A 152 -14.66 -22.37 -6.34
N GLY A 153 -13.55 -21.64 -6.20
CA GLY A 153 -12.68 -21.69 -5.03
C GLY A 153 -13.25 -20.96 -3.80
N CYS A 154 -12.90 -21.41 -2.60
CA CYS A 154 -13.31 -20.75 -1.36
C CYS A 154 -12.75 -19.34 -1.21
N VAL A 155 -11.55 -19.04 -1.72
CA VAL A 155 -11.00 -17.68 -1.72
C VAL A 155 -11.92 -16.70 -2.47
N TYR A 156 -12.34 -17.06 -3.68
CA TYR A 156 -13.25 -16.23 -4.49
C TYR A 156 -14.61 -16.08 -3.78
N LEU A 157 -15.18 -17.18 -3.28
CA LEU A 157 -16.48 -17.15 -2.62
C LEU A 157 -16.45 -16.34 -1.33
N ALA A 158 -15.35 -16.38 -0.57
CA ALA A 158 -15.13 -15.58 0.62
C ALA A 158 -15.08 -14.08 0.30
N ARG A 159 -14.29 -13.68 -0.71
CA ARG A 159 -14.26 -12.28 -1.16
C ARG A 159 -15.62 -11.79 -1.64
N ARG A 160 -16.36 -12.63 -2.36
CA ARG A 160 -17.73 -12.32 -2.77
C ARG A 160 -18.66 -12.11 -1.57
N GLU A 161 -18.52 -12.88 -0.50
CA GLU A 161 -19.27 -12.72 0.73
C GLU A 161 -18.90 -11.41 1.46
N VAL A 162 -17.59 -11.15 1.60
CA VAL A 162 -17.05 -9.99 2.31
C VAL A 162 -17.33 -8.68 1.58
N TYR A 163 -17.14 -8.61 0.27
CA TYR A 163 -17.22 -7.35 -0.50
C TYR A 163 -18.45 -7.25 -1.39
N GLY A 164 -19.00 -8.38 -1.84
CA GLY A 164 -20.10 -8.46 -2.80
C GLY A 164 -19.66 -8.94 -4.20
N GLU A 165 -20.64 -9.24 -5.06
CA GLU A 165 -20.39 -9.85 -6.40
C GLU A 165 -19.56 -8.98 -7.34
N ALA A 166 -19.66 -7.66 -7.22
CA ALA A 166 -18.95 -6.73 -8.09
C ALA A 166 -17.46 -6.53 -7.73
N TRP A 167 -16.99 -7.11 -6.62
CA TRP A 167 -15.66 -6.83 -6.06
C TRP A 167 -14.51 -7.08 -7.03
N GLU A 168 -14.40 -8.29 -7.57
CA GLU A 168 -13.26 -8.68 -8.39
C GLU A 168 -13.14 -7.80 -9.65
N GLN A 169 -14.26 -7.50 -10.31
CA GLN A 169 -14.25 -6.61 -11.47
C GLN A 169 -13.93 -5.16 -11.07
N ALA A 170 -14.47 -4.67 -9.95
CA ALA A 170 -14.22 -3.32 -9.47
C ALA A 170 -12.74 -3.08 -9.09
N GLU A 171 -12.07 -4.08 -8.48
CA GLU A 171 -10.63 -4.04 -8.19
C GLU A 171 -9.79 -3.95 -9.47
N VAL A 172 -10.07 -4.81 -10.47
CA VAL A 172 -9.37 -4.79 -11.76
C VAL A 172 -9.60 -3.46 -12.49
N ASP A 173 -10.83 -2.95 -12.47
CA ASP A 173 -11.19 -1.67 -13.07
C ASP A 173 -10.50 -0.47 -12.42
N ALA A 174 -10.47 -0.42 -11.08
CA ALA A 174 -9.78 0.63 -10.34
C ALA A 174 -8.26 0.55 -10.55
N THR A 175 -7.70 -0.66 -10.59
CA THR A 175 -6.27 -0.88 -10.89
C THR A 175 -5.91 -0.39 -12.28
N GLY A 176 -6.72 -0.70 -13.29
CA GLY A 176 -6.52 -0.23 -14.66
C GLY A 176 -6.56 1.28 -14.77
N ALA A 177 -7.56 1.92 -14.13
CA ALA A 177 -7.68 3.37 -14.09
C ALA A 177 -6.49 4.04 -13.37
N SER A 178 -6.06 3.50 -12.22
CA SER A 178 -4.88 3.99 -11.50
C SER A 178 -3.60 3.85 -12.35
N THR A 179 -3.44 2.72 -13.05
CA THR A 179 -2.27 2.47 -13.91
C THR A 179 -2.22 3.45 -15.09
N GLU A 180 -3.37 3.75 -15.70
CA GLU A 180 -3.46 4.78 -16.74
C GLU A 180 -3.00 6.15 -16.22
N VAL A 181 -3.46 6.57 -15.05
CA VAL A 181 -3.02 7.83 -14.42
C VAL A 181 -1.52 7.82 -14.18
N VAL A 182 -0.97 6.74 -13.62
CA VAL A 182 0.46 6.61 -13.36
C VAL A 182 1.27 6.72 -14.66
N ALA A 183 0.85 6.02 -15.71
CA ALA A 183 1.52 6.05 -17.01
C ALA A 183 1.50 7.45 -17.63
N ARG A 184 0.37 8.15 -17.57
CA ARG A 184 0.23 9.52 -18.12
C ARG A 184 1.07 10.54 -17.36
N VAL A 185 1.15 10.42 -16.03
CA VAL A 185 2.03 11.26 -15.19
C VAL A 185 3.50 10.97 -15.47
N ALA A 186 3.91 9.69 -15.55
CA ALA A 186 5.28 9.32 -15.88
C ALA A 186 5.71 9.79 -17.28
N ALA A 187 4.75 9.95 -18.19
CA ALA A 187 4.98 10.50 -19.52
C ALA A 187 5.03 12.05 -19.56
N ALA A 188 4.60 12.74 -18.50
CA ALA A 188 4.54 14.20 -18.47
C ALA A 188 5.95 14.82 -18.58
N PRO A 189 6.15 15.86 -19.42
CA PRO A 189 7.46 16.50 -19.61
C PRO A 189 8.10 16.99 -18.32
N GLU A 190 7.31 17.56 -17.41
CA GLU A 190 7.76 18.07 -16.12
C GLU A 190 8.20 16.94 -15.18
N PHE A 191 7.47 15.82 -15.14
CA PHE A 191 7.86 14.65 -14.35
C PHE A 191 9.18 14.08 -14.87
N ARG A 192 9.32 13.96 -16.19
CA ARG A 192 10.58 13.50 -16.81
C ARG A 192 11.74 14.45 -16.55
N ALA A 193 11.49 15.76 -16.48
CA ALA A 193 12.51 16.73 -16.12
C ALA A 193 12.95 16.58 -14.66
N ALA A 194 12.00 16.48 -13.73
CA ALA A 194 12.26 16.22 -12.32
C ALA A 194 13.02 14.89 -12.11
N GLN A 195 12.64 13.83 -12.83
CA GLN A 195 13.33 12.54 -12.78
C GLN A 195 14.77 12.63 -13.30
N ARG A 196 15.06 13.46 -14.32
CA ARG A 196 16.44 13.69 -14.76
C ARG A 196 17.26 14.40 -13.67
N THR A 197 16.71 15.44 -13.05
CA THR A 197 17.36 16.13 -11.93
C THR A 197 17.62 15.18 -10.75
N TRP A 198 16.67 14.29 -10.47
CA TRP A 198 16.84 13.22 -9.49
C TRP A 198 17.96 12.25 -9.90
N ALA A 199 18.00 11.79 -11.16
CA ALA A 199 19.00 10.86 -11.66
C ALA A 199 20.42 11.45 -11.63
N ASP A 200 20.57 12.73 -11.97
CA ASP A 200 21.83 13.46 -11.87
C ASP A 200 22.31 13.52 -10.41
N CYS A 201 21.40 13.79 -9.47
CA CYS A 201 21.70 13.74 -8.04
C CYS A 201 22.12 12.34 -7.60
N MET A 202 21.41 11.28 -8.03
CA MET A 202 21.76 9.90 -7.72
C MET A 202 23.16 9.55 -8.25
N ALA A 203 23.51 10.00 -9.45
CA ALA A 203 24.84 9.84 -10.02
C ALA A 203 25.92 10.57 -9.21
N GLU A 204 25.65 11.77 -8.70
CA GLU A 204 26.53 12.48 -7.75
C GLU A 204 26.69 11.70 -6.43
N GLN A 205 25.68 10.94 -6.02
CA GLN A 205 25.74 10.02 -4.88
C GLN A 205 26.40 8.66 -5.23
N GLY A 206 26.89 8.48 -6.45
CA GLY A 206 27.55 7.25 -6.91
C GLY A 206 26.61 6.16 -7.41
N GLU A 207 25.32 6.45 -7.59
CA GLU A 207 24.31 5.51 -8.07
C GLU A 207 24.01 5.73 -9.55
N ARG A 208 24.19 4.68 -10.37
CA ARG A 208 23.88 4.74 -11.80
C ARG A 208 22.46 4.24 -12.05
N VAL A 209 21.49 5.10 -11.77
CA VAL A 209 20.06 4.82 -11.97
C VAL A 209 19.41 6.00 -12.68
N THR A 210 18.46 5.69 -13.55
CA THR A 210 17.80 6.65 -14.44
C THR A 210 16.30 6.80 -14.15
N THR A 211 15.73 5.85 -13.40
CA THR A 211 14.32 5.87 -12.97
C THR A 211 14.18 5.50 -11.50
N LEU A 212 13.13 6.00 -10.84
CA LEU A 212 12.79 5.66 -9.45
C LEU A 212 12.61 4.14 -9.28
N GLN A 213 11.99 3.49 -10.27
CA GLN A 213 11.76 2.05 -10.31
C GLN A 213 13.07 1.27 -10.40
N GLU A 214 14.06 1.76 -11.13
CA GLU A 214 15.39 1.13 -11.23
C GLU A 214 16.12 1.15 -9.89
N ALA A 215 16.07 2.27 -9.14
CA ALA A 215 16.67 2.34 -7.81
C ALA A 215 16.05 1.31 -6.84
N ARG A 216 14.72 1.17 -6.86
CA ARG A 216 14.05 0.11 -6.09
C ARG A 216 14.41 -1.29 -6.60
N GLY A 217 14.52 -1.46 -7.92
CA GLY A 217 14.88 -2.71 -8.59
C GLY A 217 16.21 -3.29 -8.13
N LEU A 218 17.23 -2.45 -7.93
CA LEU A 218 18.53 -2.89 -7.39
C LEU A 218 18.41 -3.63 -6.05
N VAL A 219 17.49 -3.20 -5.19
CA VAL A 219 17.25 -3.86 -3.91
C VAL A 219 16.41 -5.11 -4.08
N GLN A 220 15.41 -5.08 -4.96
CA GLN A 220 14.61 -6.26 -5.28
C GLN A 220 15.49 -7.40 -5.79
N ASP A 221 16.42 -7.11 -6.69
CA ASP A 221 17.36 -8.08 -7.23
C ASP A 221 18.30 -8.63 -6.15
N ALA A 222 18.81 -7.75 -5.27
CA ALA A 222 19.67 -8.16 -4.15
C ALA A 222 18.94 -9.06 -3.14
N VAL A 223 17.69 -8.73 -2.80
CA VAL A 223 16.84 -9.54 -1.92
C VAL A 223 16.49 -10.88 -2.58
N ALA A 224 16.14 -10.88 -3.87
CA ALA A 224 15.87 -12.10 -4.61
C ALA A 224 17.10 -13.02 -4.69
N ALA A 225 18.28 -12.45 -4.94
CA ALA A 225 19.55 -13.20 -4.99
C ALA A 225 19.96 -13.77 -3.62
N ALA A 226 19.60 -13.09 -2.52
CA ALA A 226 19.85 -13.58 -1.16
C ALA A 226 19.02 -14.82 -0.82
N GLY A 227 17.81 -14.96 -1.38
CA GLY A 227 16.90 -16.06 -1.04
C GLY A 227 16.64 -16.13 0.47
N ASP A 228 16.81 -17.32 1.05
CA ASP A 228 16.64 -17.56 2.49
C ASP A 228 17.94 -17.30 3.31
N ASP A 229 19.03 -16.84 2.68
CA ASP A 229 20.27 -16.51 3.39
C ASP A 229 20.08 -15.23 4.22
N ARG A 230 19.87 -15.42 5.52
CA ARG A 230 19.70 -14.34 6.49
C ARG A 230 20.85 -13.32 6.49
N GLN A 231 22.11 -13.73 6.32
CA GLN A 231 23.24 -12.79 6.32
C GLN A 231 23.29 -11.96 5.03
N ALA A 232 22.96 -12.59 3.90
CA ALA A 232 22.81 -11.88 2.63
C ALA A 232 21.64 -10.88 2.69
N LEU A 233 20.49 -11.27 3.26
CA LEU A 233 19.33 -10.38 3.48
C LEU A 233 19.66 -9.20 4.39
N LEU A 234 20.37 -9.42 5.50
CA LEU A 234 20.83 -8.33 6.38
C LEU A 234 21.77 -7.38 5.64
N THR A 235 22.59 -7.89 4.73
CA THR A 235 23.49 -7.07 3.89
C THR A 235 22.71 -6.26 2.86
N ALA A 236 21.73 -6.89 2.19
CA ALA A 236 20.80 -6.20 1.29
C ALA A 236 20.03 -5.10 2.04
N GLY A 237 19.55 -5.35 3.26
CA GLY A 237 18.82 -4.37 4.06
C GLY A 237 19.66 -3.16 4.49
N ARG A 238 20.95 -3.34 4.79
CA ARG A 238 21.86 -2.20 5.04
C ARG A 238 22.02 -1.34 3.78
N ARG A 239 22.23 -2.00 2.62
CA ARG A 239 22.37 -1.33 1.33
C ARG A 239 21.08 -0.62 0.91
N GLU A 240 19.94 -1.25 1.14
CA GLU A 240 18.61 -0.69 0.90
C GLU A 240 18.41 0.62 1.65
N ARG A 241 18.69 0.65 2.96
CA ARG A 241 18.52 1.86 3.78
C ARG A 241 19.43 2.99 3.32
N GLU A 242 20.66 2.69 2.91
CA GLU A 242 21.56 3.69 2.34
C GLU A 242 21.04 4.25 1.02
N LEU A 243 20.64 3.36 0.10
CA LEU A 243 20.11 3.74 -1.20
C LEU A 243 18.80 4.55 -1.07
N ALA A 244 17.88 4.10 -0.23
CA ALA A 244 16.60 4.75 0.02
C ALA A 244 16.77 6.17 0.61
N ARG A 245 17.77 6.38 1.48
CA ARG A 245 18.08 7.72 2.02
C ARG A 245 18.59 8.65 0.94
N ARG A 246 19.48 8.16 0.06
CA ARG A 246 19.97 8.93 -1.11
C ARG A 246 18.83 9.23 -2.07
N ASP A 247 17.98 8.25 -2.34
CA ASP A 247 16.79 8.39 -3.18
C ASP A 247 15.87 9.49 -2.64
N ALA A 248 15.42 9.41 -1.39
CA ALA A 248 14.54 10.42 -0.79
C ALA A 248 15.16 11.84 -0.82
N LEU A 249 16.46 11.97 -0.56
CA LEU A 249 17.18 13.25 -0.68
C LEU A 249 17.15 13.78 -2.12
N CYS A 250 17.46 12.92 -3.10
CA CYS A 250 17.45 13.30 -4.51
C CYS A 250 16.04 13.58 -5.03
N GLN A 251 15.01 12.94 -4.46
CA GLN A 251 13.61 13.23 -4.79
C GLN A 251 13.24 14.64 -4.34
N GLY A 252 13.76 15.09 -3.19
CA GLY A 252 13.65 16.46 -2.73
C GLY A 252 14.31 17.47 -3.69
N ARG A 253 15.51 17.18 -4.21
CA ARG A 253 16.20 18.09 -5.15
C ARG A 253 15.45 18.30 -6.47
N GLY A 254 14.72 17.29 -6.93
CA GLY A 254 13.88 17.37 -8.13
C GLY A 254 12.44 17.83 -7.86
N ASP A 255 12.08 18.14 -6.60
CA ASP A 255 10.70 18.40 -6.16
C ASP A 255 9.69 17.35 -6.66
N LEU A 256 10.12 16.08 -6.74
CA LEU A 256 9.40 15.02 -7.44
C LEU A 256 7.98 14.83 -6.92
N ALA A 257 7.76 14.94 -5.61
CA ALA A 257 6.42 14.83 -5.02
C ALA A 257 5.48 15.97 -5.45
N ALA A 258 5.97 17.21 -5.53
CA ALA A 258 5.16 18.35 -5.93
C ALA A 258 4.86 18.33 -7.43
N VAL A 259 5.87 18.01 -8.26
CA VAL A 259 5.73 17.85 -9.71
C VAL A 259 4.76 16.72 -10.04
N THR A 260 4.88 15.58 -9.36
CA THR A 260 3.97 14.44 -9.55
C THR A 260 2.54 14.82 -9.19
N ARG A 261 2.33 15.54 -8.10
CA ARG A 261 0.99 15.98 -7.68
C ARG A 261 0.34 16.90 -8.72
N ALA A 262 1.07 17.91 -9.18
CA ALA A 262 0.56 18.84 -10.20
C ALA A 262 0.25 18.11 -11.53
N ALA A 263 1.13 17.21 -11.96
CA ALA A 263 0.89 16.40 -13.16
C ALA A 263 -0.31 15.47 -12.98
N GLN A 264 -0.46 14.84 -11.80
CA GLN A 264 -1.59 13.98 -11.47
C GLN A 264 -2.91 14.75 -11.48
N GLU A 265 -2.96 15.94 -10.87
CA GLU A 265 -4.16 16.79 -10.86
C GLU A 265 -4.62 17.12 -12.28
N ARG A 266 -3.70 17.50 -13.17
CA ARG A 266 -4.00 17.76 -14.58
C ARG A 266 -4.49 16.51 -15.31
N VAL A 267 -3.79 15.38 -15.17
CA VAL A 267 -4.19 14.10 -15.78
C VAL A 267 -5.57 13.69 -15.32
N GLN A 268 -5.85 13.81 -14.01
CA GLN A 268 -7.13 13.41 -13.42
C GLN A 268 -8.29 14.32 -13.82
N ALA A 269 -8.04 15.61 -14.06
CA ALA A 269 -9.03 16.55 -14.56
C ALA A 269 -9.50 16.19 -15.99
N GLU A 270 -8.65 15.52 -16.77
CA GLU A 270 -8.95 15.08 -18.13
C GLU A 270 -9.53 13.66 -18.20
N LEU A 271 -9.62 12.94 -17.08
CA LEU A 271 -10.12 11.57 -17.08
C LEU A 271 -11.61 11.51 -17.42
N PRO A 272 -12.06 10.46 -18.12
CA PRO A 272 -13.47 10.15 -18.25
C PRO A 272 -14.14 10.00 -16.87
N LYS A 273 -15.39 10.43 -16.76
CA LYS A 273 -16.20 10.21 -15.54
C LYS A 273 -16.29 8.74 -15.14
N THR A 274 -16.19 7.83 -16.10
CA THR A 274 -16.17 6.38 -15.87
C THR A 274 -14.95 5.92 -15.07
N SER A 275 -13.78 6.55 -15.21
CA SER A 275 -12.59 6.23 -14.40
C SER A 275 -12.81 6.57 -12.93
N TRP A 276 -13.42 7.73 -12.66
CA TRP A 276 -13.81 8.13 -11.31
C TRP A 276 -14.93 7.25 -10.72
N ALA A 277 -15.87 6.80 -11.54
CA ALA A 277 -16.91 5.87 -11.12
C ALA A 277 -16.31 4.51 -10.67
N LYS A 278 -15.35 3.97 -11.42
CA LYS A 278 -14.63 2.73 -11.06
C LYS A 278 -13.89 2.85 -9.72
N ALA A 279 -13.16 3.94 -9.54
CA ALA A 279 -12.48 4.26 -8.28
C ALA A 279 -13.46 4.39 -7.11
N THR A 280 -14.60 5.03 -7.34
CA THR A 280 -15.65 5.18 -6.31
C THR A 280 -16.26 3.84 -5.94
N GLN A 281 -16.56 2.99 -6.93
CA GLN A 281 -17.17 1.68 -6.72
C GLN A 281 -16.33 0.78 -5.82
N VAL A 282 -15.02 0.67 -6.04
CA VAL A 282 -14.16 -0.18 -5.20
C VAL A 282 -14.07 0.34 -3.76
N ARG A 283 -14.00 1.66 -3.56
CA ARG A 283 -14.01 2.28 -2.22
C ARG A 283 -15.33 1.99 -1.50
N GLU A 284 -16.46 2.18 -2.16
CA GLU A 284 -17.76 1.91 -1.56
C GLU A 284 -17.96 0.44 -1.18
N LEU A 285 -17.50 -0.49 -2.02
CA LEU A 285 -17.53 -1.93 -1.71
C LEU A 285 -16.70 -2.24 -0.46
N ARG A 286 -15.50 -1.67 -0.37
CA ARG A 286 -14.60 -1.80 0.77
C ARG A 286 -15.18 -1.20 2.05
N GLU A 287 -15.74 0.00 1.98
CA GLU A 287 -16.39 0.64 3.12
C GLU A 287 -17.63 -0.14 3.59
N ARG A 288 -18.44 -0.67 2.66
CA ARG A 288 -19.55 -1.57 3.01
C ARG A 288 -19.07 -2.85 3.68
N ALA A 289 -17.93 -3.39 3.29
CA ALA A 289 -17.32 -4.53 3.96
C ALA A 289 -16.87 -4.16 5.38
N LEU A 290 -16.11 -3.07 5.54
CA LEU A 290 -15.65 -2.56 6.85
C LEU A 290 -16.80 -2.31 7.83
N ARG A 291 -17.90 -1.69 7.38
CA ARG A 291 -19.09 -1.47 8.21
C ARG A 291 -19.75 -2.77 8.67
N ARG A 292 -19.75 -3.81 7.83
CA ARG A 292 -20.31 -5.13 8.19
C ARG A 292 -19.41 -5.92 9.13
N THR A 293 -18.10 -5.69 9.07
CA THR A 293 -17.10 -6.42 9.88
C THR A 293 -16.74 -5.71 11.19
N GLY A 294 -17.33 -4.54 11.47
CA GLY A 294 -17.14 -3.80 12.73
C GLY A 294 -15.89 -2.91 12.77
N GLY A 295 -15.28 -2.60 11.63
CA GLY A 295 -14.03 -1.83 11.51
C GLY A 295 -14.19 -0.35 11.16
N ALA A 296 -15.30 0.29 11.54
CA ALA A 296 -15.56 1.72 11.27
C ALA A 296 -14.86 2.64 12.28
#